data_AF-D4AT65-F1
#
_entry.id   AF-D4AT65-F1
#
_cell.length_a   1.000
_cell.length_b   1.000
_cell.length_c   1.000
_cell.angle_alpha   90.00
_cell.angle_beta   90.00
_cell.angle_gamma   90.00
#
_symmetry.space_group_name_H-M   'P 1'
#
loop_
_entity.id
_entity.type
_entity.pdbx_description
1 polymer ?
#
loop_
_entity_poly.entity_id
_entity_poly.type
_entity_poly.pdbx_seq_one_letter_code
_entity_poly.pdbx_strand_id
1 'polypeptide(L)'
;MYNASTMLSHGALDKSKLTATKYIRYQVPPSRYLQSHSLSSSPLHAMISALRPIISFNLIYTLKAPSTPLTSAKKFLSISTRSMATGNDVKITSWVNPDDKSGEFKRGQSAFRNWISSKPGAQFPPEKDRYHLYVSYACPWAHRTLITRKLKGLEDIIPYTAVHWHMGEKGWRFVTPDENVPGENVTAEPLNGYSHLREIYFSVDPEYKGRFTVPTLYDKKTKQIVSNESSEIIRMFYHEFDGLLDDKYKCVDLLPAALEKDIDAANEWIYDTVNNGVYKCGFATTQEAYEKSITPLFSSLDRIEEHLAKTYTPSTPYYFGKDITEVDIRLFTTIIRFDPVYVQHFKTNIRDIRSGYPAIHRWLRHLYWDIPAFGETTQFEHIRKHYTKSHGQINPFGITPVGPLPDIMQKDEEVNAVKK
;
A
#
# COMPACT_ATOMS: atom_id res chain seq x y z
N MET A 1 13.09 61.16 32.11
CA MET A 1 14.40 61.85 32.14
C MET A 1 15.50 60.80 31.98
N TYR A 2 16.69 61.19 31.51
CA TYR A 2 17.87 60.32 31.44
C TYR A 2 18.38 59.97 32.85
N ASN A 3 18.89 58.75 33.08
CA ASN A 3 20.32 58.46 32.94
C ASN A 3 20.65 56.97 33.14
N ALA A 4 21.91 56.58 32.86
CA ALA A 4 22.41 55.20 32.99
C ALA A 4 23.82 55.16 33.61
N SER A 5 24.20 54.04 34.27
CA SER A 5 25.53 53.41 34.16
C SER A 5 25.72 52.17 35.08
N THR A 6 25.92 51.02 34.43
CA THR A 6 27.10 50.13 34.56
C THR A 6 27.75 49.85 35.94
N MET A 7 27.78 48.58 36.36
CA MET A 7 29.05 47.89 36.70
C MET A 7 28.97 46.36 36.61
N LEU A 8 30.14 45.71 36.51
CA LEU A 8 30.34 44.27 36.27
C LEU A 8 30.92 43.56 37.51
N SER A 9 30.60 42.28 37.69
CA SER A 9 31.54 41.29 38.26
C SER A 9 31.12 39.86 37.89
N HIS A 10 32.04 38.89 37.97
CA HIS A 10 31.79 37.48 37.64
C HIS A 10 31.44 36.65 38.88
N GLY A 11 30.54 35.68 38.73
CA GLY A 11 30.29 34.62 39.71
C GLY A 11 30.52 33.24 39.08
N ALA A 12 31.30 32.38 39.74
CA ALA A 12 31.67 31.06 39.22
C ALA A 12 30.58 29.99 39.46
N LEU A 13 30.53 28.99 38.58
CA LEU A 13 29.63 27.83 38.72
C LEU A 13 30.23 26.78 39.69
N ASP A 14 29.55 26.58 40.82
CA ASP A 14 29.86 25.52 41.80
C ASP A 14 29.56 24.12 41.24
N LYS A 15 30.49 23.18 41.44
CA LYS A 15 30.35 21.76 41.08
C LYS A 15 30.09 20.89 42.33
N SER A 16 28.98 21.09 43.03
CA SER A 16 28.62 20.22 44.17
C SER A 16 27.10 19.98 44.38
N LYS A 17 26.56 18.94 43.71
CA LYS A 17 25.45 18.10 44.19
C LYS A 17 25.17 16.93 43.24
N LEU A 18 25.80 15.78 43.50
CA LEU A 18 25.24 14.49 43.07
C LEU A 18 24.27 14.01 44.15
N THR A 19 23.01 13.79 43.77
CA THR A 19 22.04 13.00 44.55
C THR A 19 21.31 12.07 43.59
N ALA A 20 21.32 10.77 43.90
CA ALA A 20 20.91 9.73 42.94
C ALA A 20 19.39 9.62 42.80
N THR A 21 18.88 9.79 41.58
CA THR A 21 17.48 9.51 41.26
C THR A 21 17.28 8.00 41.06
N LYS A 22 16.35 7.42 41.84
CA LYS A 22 16.03 5.99 41.83
C LYS A 22 15.41 5.55 40.49
N TYR A 23 15.90 4.44 39.92
CA TYR A 23 15.22 3.78 38.81
C TYR A 23 13.87 3.20 39.29
N ILE A 24 12.75 3.74 38.79
CA ILE A 24 11.43 3.15 38.98
C ILE A 24 11.19 2.14 37.86
N ARG A 25 11.26 0.85 38.19
CA ARG A 25 10.72 -0.22 37.31
C ARG A 25 9.19 -0.23 37.45
N TYR A 26 8.48 0.05 36.37
CA TYR A 26 7.08 -0.32 36.26
C TYR A 26 6.97 -1.85 36.18
N GLN A 27 6.37 -2.48 37.19
CA GLN A 27 5.89 -3.86 37.12
C GLN A 27 4.39 -3.82 36.86
N VAL A 28 3.94 -4.52 35.80
CA VAL A 28 2.50 -4.74 35.55
C VAL A 28 2.03 -5.87 36.49
N PRO A 29 0.98 -5.66 37.29
CA PRO A 29 0.47 -6.70 38.18
C PRO A 29 -0.29 -7.79 37.40
N PRO A 30 -0.12 -9.08 37.73
CA PRO A 30 -0.90 -10.15 37.11
C PRO A 30 -2.30 -10.23 37.73
N SER A 31 -3.33 -10.34 36.89
CA SER A 31 -4.70 -10.54 37.35
C SER A 31 -4.96 -11.97 37.84
N ARG A 32 -5.65 -12.06 38.99
CA ARG A 32 -6.29 -13.24 39.59
C ARG A 32 -7.55 -12.71 40.30
N TYR A 33 -8.65 -13.43 40.48
CA TYR A 33 -8.95 -14.85 40.29
C TYR A 33 -10.40 -15.00 39.77
N LEU A 34 -10.74 -16.17 39.21
CA LEU A 34 -11.82 -16.98 39.78
C LEU A 34 -11.56 -18.47 39.49
N GLN A 35 -11.95 -19.32 40.44
CA GLN A 35 -11.78 -20.79 40.45
C GLN A 35 -13.13 -21.43 40.14
N SER A 36 -13.27 -22.38 39.22
CA SER A 36 -12.73 -23.76 39.14
C SER A 36 -13.50 -24.80 39.99
N HIS A 37 -14.06 -25.80 39.33
CA HIS A 37 -14.32 -27.13 39.91
C HIS A 37 -13.62 -28.20 39.06
N SER A 38 -13.42 -29.39 39.64
CA SER A 38 -12.35 -30.33 39.27
C SER A 38 -12.82 -31.80 39.26
N LEU A 39 -11.86 -32.71 39.02
CA LEU A 39 -11.90 -34.19 39.10
C LEU A 39 -12.14 -34.91 37.74
N SER A 40 -11.45 -36.01 37.42
CA SER A 40 -10.32 -36.68 38.11
C SER A 40 -9.52 -37.65 37.21
N SER A 41 -8.29 -37.96 37.66
CA SER A 41 -7.56 -39.25 37.53
C SER A 41 -7.34 -39.93 36.16
N SER A 42 -6.06 -40.26 35.90
CA SER A 42 -5.59 -41.30 34.96
C SER A 42 -4.53 -42.18 35.67
N PRO A 43 -4.33 -43.46 35.28
CA PRO A 43 -3.12 -44.18 35.70
C PRO A 43 -2.37 -45.02 34.62
N LEU A 44 -1.07 -44.72 34.51
CA LEU A 44 0.12 -45.62 34.41
C LEU A 44 0.42 -46.59 33.21
N HIS A 45 1.65 -46.40 32.65
CA HIS A 45 2.73 -47.40 32.34
C HIS A 45 2.53 -48.49 31.25
N ALA A 46 3.52 -48.94 30.43
CA ALA A 46 4.93 -48.57 30.15
C ALA A 46 5.33 -49.05 28.68
N MET A 47 6.50 -49.56 28.21
CA MET A 47 7.80 -49.98 28.79
C MET A 47 8.94 -50.21 27.74
N ILE A 48 10.12 -49.57 27.90
CA ILE A 48 11.53 -50.03 27.64
C ILE A 48 12.10 -50.40 26.22
N SER A 49 13.41 -50.08 26.04
CA SER A 49 14.44 -50.49 25.03
C SER A 49 14.71 -49.49 23.87
N ALA A 50 15.92 -48.99 23.52
CA ALA A 50 17.35 -49.44 23.57
C ALA A 50 17.76 -50.37 22.40
N LEU A 51 18.89 -50.23 21.65
CA LEU A 51 20.08 -49.34 21.74
C LEU A 51 20.88 -49.25 20.39
N ARG A 52 21.52 -48.08 20.13
CA ARG A 52 22.78 -47.79 19.34
C ARG A 52 22.86 -47.94 17.78
N PRO A 53 23.82 -47.20 17.12
CA PRO A 53 24.06 -47.17 15.66
C PRO A 53 25.41 -47.81 15.23
N ILE A 54 25.70 -47.84 13.91
CA ILE A 54 27.01 -48.18 13.31
C ILE A 54 27.41 -47.12 12.25
N ILE A 55 28.72 -46.83 12.16
CA ILE A 55 29.38 -45.95 11.18
C ILE A 55 30.31 -46.80 10.31
N SER A 56 30.45 -46.49 9.02
CA SER A 56 31.53 -46.98 8.14
C SER A 56 31.95 -45.91 7.12
N PHE A 57 33.18 -46.01 6.61
CA PHE A 57 33.90 -44.94 5.90
C PHE A 57 34.46 -45.40 4.54
N ASN A 58 34.64 -44.44 3.61
CA ASN A 58 35.52 -44.43 2.42
C ASN A 58 35.68 -45.68 1.51
N LEU A 59 35.56 -45.44 0.20
CA LEU A 59 36.75 -45.48 -0.67
C LEU A 59 36.60 -44.56 -1.90
N ILE A 60 37.72 -44.06 -2.43
CA ILE A 60 37.81 -43.29 -3.68
C ILE A 60 38.69 -44.06 -4.65
N TYR A 61 38.31 -44.13 -5.93
CA TYR A 61 39.21 -44.49 -7.03
C TYR A 61 38.93 -43.64 -8.27
N THR A 62 40.00 -43.28 -9.00
CA THR A 62 39.96 -42.34 -10.11
C THR A 62 40.76 -42.88 -11.30
N LEU A 63 40.15 -43.02 -12.47
CA LEU A 63 40.82 -43.38 -13.73
C LEU A 63 40.27 -42.53 -14.90
N LYS A 64 41.07 -42.35 -15.95
CA LYS A 64 40.79 -41.44 -17.09
C LYS A 64 40.81 -42.17 -18.45
N ALA A 65 39.71 -42.02 -19.20
CA ALA A 65 39.67 -41.93 -20.68
C ALA A 65 40.18 -43.16 -21.49
N PRO A 66 40.07 -43.19 -22.85
CA PRO A 66 39.50 -42.21 -23.78
C PRO A 66 38.54 -42.80 -24.86
N SER A 67 38.23 -41.95 -25.86
CA SER A 67 37.75 -42.27 -27.23
C SER A 67 36.24 -42.40 -27.52
N THR A 68 35.91 -42.10 -28.77
CA THR A 68 34.60 -41.91 -29.43
C THR A 68 34.64 -42.60 -30.81
N PRO A 69 33.57 -42.60 -31.64
CA PRO A 69 32.12 -42.48 -31.38
C PRO A 69 31.32 -43.67 -31.93
N LEU A 70 30.00 -43.74 -31.65
CA LEU A 70 29.05 -44.37 -32.58
C LEU A 70 27.61 -43.86 -32.36
N THR A 71 26.81 -43.91 -33.42
CA THR A 71 25.51 -43.21 -33.56
C THR A 71 24.32 -44.03 -33.08
N SER A 72 23.39 -43.40 -32.36
CA SER A 72 22.00 -43.85 -32.28
C SER A 72 21.07 -42.67 -31.98
N ALA A 73 20.15 -42.38 -32.91
CA ALA A 73 19.21 -41.27 -32.75
C ALA A 73 17.98 -41.70 -31.95
N LYS A 74 17.86 -41.23 -30.69
CA LYS A 74 16.61 -41.33 -29.92
C LYS A 74 15.92 -39.98 -29.83
N LYS A 75 14.78 -39.89 -30.51
CA LYS A 75 13.95 -38.69 -30.65
C LYS A 75 13.17 -38.43 -29.35
N PHE A 76 13.83 -37.84 -28.34
CA PHE A 76 13.10 -37.30 -27.18
C PHE A 76 12.34 -36.04 -27.59
N LEU A 77 11.04 -35.98 -27.29
CA LEU A 77 10.30 -34.73 -27.34
C LEU A 77 10.77 -33.85 -26.18
N SER A 78 11.68 -32.93 -26.48
CA SER A 78 11.93 -31.79 -25.61
C SER A 78 10.65 -30.97 -25.54
N ILE A 79 9.93 -31.07 -24.41
CA ILE A 79 8.92 -30.09 -24.04
C ILE A 79 9.70 -28.81 -23.79
N SER A 80 9.76 -27.95 -24.81
CA SER A 80 10.45 -26.68 -24.73
C SER A 80 9.77 -25.82 -23.68
N THR A 81 10.37 -25.77 -22.49
CA THR A 81 10.10 -24.73 -21.50
C THR A 81 10.53 -23.41 -22.13
N ARG A 82 9.62 -22.79 -22.88
CA ARG A 82 9.79 -21.43 -23.38
C ARG A 82 10.01 -20.52 -22.18
N SER A 83 11.27 -20.23 -21.90
CA SER A 83 11.63 -19.03 -21.17
C SER A 83 11.07 -17.87 -21.97
N MET A 84 9.92 -17.34 -21.55
CA MET A 84 9.35 -16.11 -22.08
C MET A 84 10.30 -14.99 -21.65
N ALA A 85 11.35 -14.79 -22.45
CA ALA A 85 12.28 -13.69 -22.33
C ALA A 85 11.50 -12.41 -22.58
N THR A 86 11.06 -11.79 -21.49
CA THR A 86 10.39 -10.48 -21.51
C THR A 86 11.37 -9.50 -22.13
N GLY A 87 11.09 -9.04 -23.35
CA GLY A 87 11.94 -8.13 -24.14
C GLY A 87 11.96 -6.70 -23.59
N ASN A 88 12.32 -6.58 -22.31
CA ASN A 88 12.44 -5.37 -21.54
C ASN A 88 13.45 -5.67 -20.41
N ASP A 89 14.73 -5.36 -20.63
CA ASP A 89 15.83 -5.68 -19.70
C ASP A 89 15.78 -4.89 -18.39
N VAL A 90 14.87 -3.91 -18.28
CA VAL A 90 14.63 -3.13 -17.06
C VAL A 90 13.79 -3.94 -16.08
N LYS A 91 14.38 -4.31 -14.93
CA LYS A 91 13.68 -4.98 -13.82
C LYS A 91 12.43 -4.19 -13.42
N ILE A 92 11.31 -4.87 -13.17
CA ILE A 92 10.05 -4.25 -12.72
C ILE A 92 10.21 -3.46 -11.40
N THR A 93 11.19 -3.83 -10.58
CA THR A 93 11.55 -3.17 -9.31
C THR A 93 12.40 -1.91 -9.47
N SER A 94 12.95 -1.64 -10.66
CA SER A 94 13.60 -0.37 -10.98
C SER A 94 12.54 0.69 -11.27
N TRP A 95 12.43 1.73 -10.42
CA TRP A 95 11.39 2.76 -10.56
C TRP A 95 11.80 3.95 -11.41
N VAL A 96 13.12 4.24 -11.46
CA VAL A 96 13.76 5.14 -12.43
C VAL A 96 14.63 4.27 -13.34
N ASN A 97 14.79 4.64 -14.60
CA ASN A 97 15.74 3.98 -15.50
C ASN A 97 17.17 4.29 -15.01
N PRO A 98 18.06 3.29 -14.79
CA PRO A 98 19.46 3.54 -14.43
C PRO A 98 20.22 4.52 -15.34
N ASP A 99 19.82 4.64 -16.61
CA ASP A 99 20.41 5.57 -17.58
C ASP A 99 19.83 7.01 -17.54
N ASP A 100 18.77 7.27 -16.77
CA ASP A 100 18.13 8.59 -16.72
C ASP A 100 18.91 9.59 -15.85
N LYS A 101 19.76 10.37 -16.52
CA LYS A 101 20.63 11.40 -15.92
C LYS A 101 19.90 12.57 -15.27
N SER A 102 18.59 12.75 -15.48
CA SER A 102 17.82 13.77 -14.75
C SER A 102 17.56 13.36 -13.29
N GLY A 103 17.52 12.04 -13.03
CA GLY A 103 17.13 11.47 -11.74
C GLY A 103 15.67 11.67 -11.37
N GLU A 104 14.83 12.16 -12.28
CA GLU A 104 13.39 12.34 -12.06
C GLU A 104 12.61 11.04 -12.22
N PHE A 105 11.67 10.78 -11.31
CA PHE A 105 10.71 9.69 -11.47
C PHE A 105 9.58 10.05 -12.44
N LYS A 106 9.54 9.33 -13.57
CA LYS A 106 8.53 9.46 -14.63
C LYS A 106 7.60 8.25 -14.60
N ARG A 107 6.33 8.48 -14.25
CA ARG A 107 5.32 7.41 -14.16
C ARG A 107 4.89 6.97 -15.56
N GLY A 108 5.07 5.69 -15.88
CA GLY A 108 4.49 5.09 -17.09
C GLY A 108 2.96 5.06 -17.03
N GLN A 109 2.31 5.29 -18.17
CA GLN A 109 0.85 5.36 -18.28
C GLN A 109 0.19 3.98 -18.21
N SER A 110 -1.05 3.94 -17.71
CA SER A 110 -1.93 2.77 -17.72
C SER A 110 -2.33 2.40 -19.15
N ALA A 111 -2.28 1.10 -19.48
CA ALA A 111 -2.33 0.60 -20.86
C ALA A 111 -3.71 0.04 -21.26
N PHE A 112 -4.42 -0.59 -20.33
CA PHE A 112 -5.78 -1.06 -20.54
C PHE A 112 -6.73 0.04 -20.07
N ARG A 113 -7.57 0.54 -20.99
CA ARG A 113 -8.37 1.77 -20.85
C ARG A 113 -9.79 1.60 -21.40
N ASN A 114 -10.29 0.37 -21.43
CA ASN A 114 -11.67 0.09 -21.81
C ASN A 114 -12.61 0.45 -20.65
N TRP A 115 -13.88 0.67 -20.96
CA TRP A 115 -14.89 1.09 -19.99
C TRP A 115 -15.99 0.04 -19.85
N ILE A 116 -16.42 -0.19 -18.62
CA ILE A 116 -17.75 -0.76 -18.35
C ILE A 116 -18.79 0.30 -18.71
N SER A 117 -19.88 -0.09 -19.38
CA SER A 117 -21.00 0.83 -19.60
C SER A 117 -22.36 0.15 -19.69
N SER A 118 -23.36 0.77 -19.06
CA SER A 118 -24.78 0.39 -19.05
C SER A 118 -25.48 0.58 -20.40
N LYS A 119 -24.84 1.26 -21.37
CA LYS A 119 -25.40 1.54 -22.69
C LYS A 119 -25.65 0.25 -23.49
N PRO A 120 -26.78 0.14 -24.23
CA PRO A 120 -27.07 -1.01 -25.08
C PRO A 120 -25.93 -1.30 -26.08
N GLY A 121 -25.52 -2.57 -26.16
CA GLY A 121 -24.45 -2.99 -27.06
C GLY A 121 -23.01 -2.72 -26.58
N ALA A 122 -22.80 -2.27 -25.34
CA ALA A 122 -21.46 -2.17 -24.76
C ALA A 122 -20.70 -3.51 -24.80
N GLN A 123 -19.37 -3.44 -24.98
CA GLN A 123 -18.48 -4.62 -24.89
C GLN A 123 -18.43 -5.19 -23.46
N PHE A 124 -18.48 -4.29 -22.47
CA PHE A 124 -18.42 -4.59 -21.04
C PHE A 124 -19.68 -4.03 -20.33
N PRO A 125 -20.87 -4.64 -20.49
CA PRO A 125 -22.05 -4.26 -19.74
C PRO A 125 -21.92 -4.58 -18.24
N PRO A 126 -22.59 -3.81 -17.36
CA PRO A 126 -22.68 -4.10 -15.93
C PRO A 126 -23.44 -5.41 -15.70
N GLU A 127 -22.73 -6.45 -15.25
CA GLU A 127 -23.28 -7.75 -14.92
C GLU A 127 -22.74 -8.19 -13.56
N LYS A 128 -23.62 -8.57 -12.64
CA LYS A 128 -23.22 -9.21 -11.37
C LYS A 128 -22.42 -10.48 -11.67
N ASP A 129 -21.42 -10.76 -10.85
CA ASP A 129 -20.52 -11.91 -10.95
C ASP A 129 -19.69 -11.99 -12.24
N ARG A 130 -19.71 -10.99 -13.14
CA ARG A 130 -18.86 -10.95 -14.34
C ARG A 130 -17.44 -10.43 -14.07
N TYR A 131 -17.30 -9.39 -13.27
CA TYR A 131 -16.02 -8.71 -13.07
C TYR A 131 -15.28 -9.21 -11.84
N HIS A 132 -13.96 -9.02 -11.82
CA HIS A 132 -13.10 -9.30 -10.68
C HIS A 132 -12.03 -8.21 -10.56
N LEU A 133 -11.76 -7.76 -9.34
CA LEU A 133 -10.84 -6.65 -9.08
C LEU A 133 -9.56 -7.15 -8.38
N TYR A 134 -8.42 -7.01 -9.04
CA TYR A 134 -7.12 -7.32 -8.43
C TYR A 134 -6.49 -6.06 -7.82
N VAL A 135 -6.19 -6.11 -6.52
CA VAL A 135 -5.74 -4.97 -5.71
C VAL A 135 -4.50 -5.32 -4.90
N SER A 136 -3.84 -4.31 -4.33
CA SER A 136 -3.03 -4.48 -3.11
C SER A 136 -3.45 -3.42 -2.11
N TYR A 137 -3.64 -3.80 -0.84
CA TYR A 137 -3.86 -2.85 0.24
C TYR A 137 -2.73 -1.83 0.40
N ALA A 138 -1.50 -2.19 0.01
CA ALA A 138 -0.39 -1.26 0.03
C ALA A 138 -0.56 -0.12 -0.98
N CYS A 139 -1.12 -0.40 -2.15
CA CYS A 139 -1.15 0.52 -3.28
C CYS A 139 -2.26 1.59 -3.12
N PRO A 140 -1.93 2.90 -3.06
CA PRO A 140 -2.93 3.95 -2.93
C PRO A 140 -3.88 4.00 -4.14
N TRP A 141 -3.38 3.69 -5.34
CA TRP A 141 -4.16 3.66 -6.58
C TRP A 141 -5.22 2.55 -6.54
N ALA A 142 -4.90 1.37 -6.01
CA ALA A 142 -5.85 0.28 -5.85
C ALA A 142 -6.79 0.49 -4.65
N HIS A 143 -6.29 1.13 -3.59
CA HIS A 143 -7.09 1.44 -2.40
C HIS A 143 -8.29 2.36 -2.73
N ARG A 144 -8.16 3.27 -3.72
CA ARG A 144 -9.29 4.07 -4.25
C ARG A 144 -10.45 3.20 -4.69
N THR A 145 -10.17 2.17 -5.48
CA THR A 145 -11.20 1.26 -6.02
C THR A 145 -11.86 0.41 -4.94
N LEU A 146 -11.19 0.11 -3.83
CA LEU A 146 -11.79 -0.53 -2.66
C LEU A 146 -12.73 0.41 -1.89
N ILE A 147 -12.30 1.65 -1.65
CA ILE A 147 -13.12 2.68 -1.00
C ILE A 147 -14.38 2.95 -1.83
N THR A 148 -14.25 3.20 -3.14
CA THR A 148 -15.39 3.41 -4.04
C THR A 148 -16.31 2.19 -4.12
N ARG A 149 -15.77 0.96 -4.21
CA ARG A 149 -16.57 -0.29 -4.18
C ARG A 149 -17.50 -0.33 -2.95
N LYS A 150 -16.96 -0.01 -1.77
CA LYS A 150 -17.70 -0.05 -0.50
C LYS A 150 -18.66 1.12 -0.30
N LEU A 151 -18.31 2.32 -0.77
CA LEU A 151 -19.23 3.47 -0.79
C LEU A 151 -20.44 3.23 -1.70
N LYS A 152 -20.24 2.54 -2.84
CA LYS A 152 -21.28 2.22 -3.82
C LYS A 152 -21.98 0.87 -3.61
N GLY A 153 -21.72 0.16 -2.51
CA GLY A 153 -22.40 -1.11 -2.20
C GLY A 153 -22.13 -2.23 -3.22
N LEU A 154 -20.99 -2.18 -3.91
CA LEU A 154 -20.63 -3.10 -4.99
C LEU A 154 -20.04 -4.43 -4.46
N GLU A 155 -20.07 -4.68 -3.14
CA GLU A 155 -19.42 -5.83 -2.53
C GLU A 155 -19.86 -7.18 -3.14
N ASP A 156 -21.17 -7.37 -3.28
CA ASP A 156 -21.81 -8.57 -3.83
C ASP A 156 -21.87 -8.61 -5.37
N ILE A 157 -21.28 -7.63 -6.06
CA ILE A 157 -21.32 -7.47 -7.52
C ILE A 157 -19.92 -7.63 -8.12
N ILE A 158 -18.91 -7.05 -7.46
CA ILE A 158 -17.51 -7.05 -7.89
C ILE A 158 -16.65 -7.69 -6.78
N PRO A 159 -16.43 -9.02 -6.80
CA PRO A 159 -15.44 -9.65 -5.93
C PRO A 159 -14.02 -9.14 -6.22
N TYR A 160 -13.14 -9.24 -5.23
CA TYR A 160 -11.75 -8.80 -5.33
C TYR A 160 -10.76 -9.82 -4.75
N THR A 161 -9.50 -9.71 -5.16
CA THR A 161 -8.38 -10.44 -4.54
C THR A 161 -7.23 -9.49 -4.29
N ALA A 162 -6.74 -9.48 -3.04
CA ALA A 162 -5.59 -8.70 -2.62
C ALA A 162 -4.30 -9.52 -2.79
N VAL A 163 -3.40 -9.02 -3.64
CA VAL A 163 -2.05 -9.56 -3.82
C VAL A 163 -1.21 -9.36 -2.56
N HIS A 164 -0.21 -10.20 -2.38
CA HIS A 164 0.75 -10.12 -1.29
C HIS A 164 1.48 -8.75 -1.28
N TRP A 165 1.75 -8.18 -0.10
CA TRP A 165 2.40 -6.86 0.03
C TRP A 165 3.82 -6.82 -0.55
N HIS A 166 4.57 -7.92 -0.51
CA HIS A 166 5.91 -8.00 -1.11
C HIS A 166 5.83 -8.07 -2.64
N MET A 167 6.34 -7.04 -3.32
CA MET A 167 6.46 -6.99 -4.77
C MET A 167 7.91 -7.31 -5.17
N GLY A 168 8.15 -8.54 -5.65
CA GLY A 168 9.49 -9.01 -6.02
C GLY A 168 9.85 -8.73 -7.48
N GLU A 169 10.92 -9.38 -7.97
CA GLU A 169 11.40 -9.22 -9.36
C GLU A 169 10.39 -9.67 -10.44
N LYS A 170 9.38 -10.47 -10.07
CA LYS A 170 8.26 -10.87 -10.94
C LYS A 170 7.04 -9.93 -10.83
N GLY A 171 7.12 -8.86 -10.04
CA GLY A 171 6.03 -7.95 -9.74
C GLY A 171 5.18 -8.44 -8.57
N TRP A 172 3.89 -8.11 -8.59
CA TRP A 172 2.92 -8.53 -7.58
C TRP A 172 2.67 -10.04 -7.66
N ARG A 173 2.72 -10.71 -6.51
CA ARG A 173 2.42 -12.14 -6.35
C ARG A 173 1.13 -12.36 -5.56
N PHE A 174 0.45 -13.46 -5.82
CA PHE A 174 -0.62 -13.94 -4.95
C PHE A 174 -0.03 -14.64 -3.72
N VAL A 175 -0.88 -14.89 -2.72
CA VAL A 175 -0.53 -15.57 -1.47
C VAL A 175 -0.69 -17.08 -1.68
N THR A 176 0.23 -17.90 -1.19
CA THR A 176 0.07 -19.36 -1.31
C THR A 176 -0.89 -19.89 -0.23
N PRO A 177 -1.59 -21.03 -0.43
CA PRO A 177 -2.61 -21.50 0.51
C PRO A 177 -2.11 -21.81 1.95
N ASP A 178 -0.80 -21.93 2.13
CA ASP A 178 -0.09 -22.13 3.39
C ASP A 178 0.37 -20.82 4.07
N GLU A 179 0.32 -19.68 3.37
CA GLU A 179 0.71 -18.37 3.91
C GLU A 179 -0.45 -17.66 4.61
N ASN A 180 -0.32 -17.43 5.92
CA ASN A 180 -1.23 -16.57 6.67
C ASN A 180 -0.74 -15.10 6.63
N VAL A 181 -1.45 -14.24 5.91
CA VAL A 181 -1.13 -12.81 5.76
C VAL A 181 -2.39 -11.99 6.04
N PRO A 182 -2.35 -10.98 6.94
CA PRO A 182 -3.55 -10.30 7.42
C PRO A 182 -4.25 -9.49 6.32
N GLY A 183 -5.59 -9.39 6.41
CA GLY A 183 -6.44 -8.60 5.51
C GLY A 183 -7.50 -9.46 4.79
N GLU A 184 -8.64 -8.86 4.45
CA GLU A 184 -9.73 -9.55 3.73
C GLU A 184 -9.30 -9.86 2.27
N ASN A 185 -9.67 -11.04 1.76
CA ASN A 185 -9.36 -11.55 0.41
C ASN A 185 -7.86 -11.53 0.03
N VAL A 186 -6.97 -11.63 1.01
CA VAL A 186 -5.52 -11.81 0.85
C VAL A 186 -5.22 -13.30 0.62
N THR A 187 -5.43 -13.76 -0.62
CA THR A 187 -5.51 -15.19 -0.95
C THR A 187 -4.73 -15.57 -2.21
N ALA A 188 -4.76 -16.86 -2.56
CA ALA A 188 -4.38 -17.34 -3.89
C ALA A 188 -5.33 -16.79 -4.97
N GLU A 189 -4.86 -16.75 -6.23
CA GLU A 189 -5.67 -16.32 -7.38
C GLU A 189 -6.82 -17.32 -7.62
N PRO A 190 -8.10 -16.88 -7.66
CA PRO A 190 -9.25 -17.78 -7.56
C PRO A 190 -9.86 -18.23 -8.91
N LEU A 191 -9.30 -17.83 -10.06
CA LEU A 191 -9.94 -17.97 -11.37
C LEU A 191 -9.15 -18.83 -12.38
N ASN A 192 -7.83 -18.70 -12.34
CA ASN A 192 -6.87 -19.27 -13.28
C ASN A 192 -5.73 -20.02 -12.54
N GLY A 193 -5.56 -19.81 -11.23
CA GLY A 193 -4.50 -20.41 -10.42
C GLY A 193 -3.12 -19.75 -10.62
N TYR A 194 -3.09 -18.51 -11.09
CA TYR A 194 -1.84 -17.79 -11.34
C TYR A 194 -1.08 -17.46 -10.05
N SER A 195 0.25 -17.47 -10.13
CA SER A 195 1.14 -17.14 -9.02
C SER A 195 1.43 -15.63 -8.92
N HIS A 196 1.38 -14.92 -10.05
CA HIS A 196 1.70 -13.50 -10.16
C HIS A 196 0.72 -12.75 -11.06
N LEU A 197 0.44 -11.48 -10.74
CA LEU A 197 -0.45 -10.61 -11.52
C LEU A 197 -0.02 -10.50 -13.00
N ARG A 198 1.29 -10.56 -13.26
CA ARG A 198 1.86 -10.53 -14.61
C ARG A 198 1.30 -11.63 -15.54
N GLU A 199 0.88 -12.75 -14.98
CA GLU A 199 0.36 -13.88 -15.77
C GLU A 199 -1.03 -13.56 -16.34
N ILE A 200 -1.84 -12.76 -15.64
CA ILE A 200 -3.09 -12.21 -16.17
C ILE A 200 -2.78 -11.27 -17.35
N TYR A 201 -1.81 -10.37 -17.21
CA TYR A 201 -1.39 -9.48 -18.30
C TYR A 201 -0.92 -10.26 -19.52
N PHE A 202 -0.04 -11.25 -19.35
CA PHE A 202 0.43 -12.11 -20.45
C PHE A 202 -0.64 -13.07 -21.01
N SER A 203 -1.74 -13.31 -20.30
CA SER A 203 -2.89 -14.06 -20.84
C SER A 203 -3.76 -13.24 -21.81
N VAL A 204 -3.65 -11.90 -21.75
CA VAL A 204 -4.37 -10.95 -22.62
C VAL A 204 -3.47 -10.44 -23.74
N ASP A 205 -2.21 -10.10 -23.42
CA ASP A 205 -1.18 -9.66 -24.36
C ASP A 205 0.14 -10.41 -24.08
N PRO A 206 0.45 -11.48 -24.84
CA PRO A 206 1.68 -12.26 -24.66
C PRO A 206 2.98 -11.47 -24.91
N GLU A 207 2.93 -10.30 -25.56
CA GLU A 207 4.08 -9.44 -25.82
C GLU A 207 4.15 -8.22 -24.88
N TYR A 208 3.28 -8.14 -23.86
CA TYR A 208 3.12 -6.96 -23.00
C TYR A 208 4.42 -6.46 -22.36
N LYS A 209 4.78 -5.20 -22.65
CA LYS A 209 6.07 -4.58 -22.23
C LYS A 209 5.93 -3.56 -21.08
N GLY A 210 4.69 -3.28 -20.66
CA GLY A 210 4.39 -2.29 -19.61
C GLY A 210 4.59 -2.81 -18.18
N ARG A 211 4.09 -2.05 -17.19
CA ARG A 211 4.10 -2.47 -15.79
C ARG A 211 2.82 -3.24 -15.44
N PHE A 212 2.97 -4.38 -14.78
CA PHE A 212 1.85 -5.15 -14.21
C PHE A 212 1.35 -4.45 -12.94
N THR A 213 0.36 -3.56 -13.04
CA THR A 213 -0.09 -2.67 -11.94
C THR A 213 -1.40 -3.12 -11.32
N VAL A 214 -1.51 -2.97 -10.00
CA VAL A 214 -2.82 -2.89 -9.32
C VAL A 214 -3.27 -1.43 -9.22
N PRO A 215 -4.57 -1.11 -9.42
CA PRO A 215 -5.67 -2.04 -9.63
C PRO A 215 -5.69 -2.64 -11.04
N THR A 216 -6.26 -3.84 -11.17
CA THR A 216 -6.59 -4.45 -12.47
C THR A 216 -8.05 -4.91 -12.43
N LEU A 217 -8.91 -4.32 -13.26
CA LEU A 217 -10.30 -4.73 -13.41
C LEU A 217 -10.39 -5.76 -14.54
N TYR A 218 -10.71 -7.00 -14.20
CA TYR A 218 -10.72 -8.15 -15.10
C TYR A 218 -12.14 -8.62 -15.40
N ASP A 219 -12.42 -8.91 -16.67
CA ASP A 219 -13.68 -9.50 -17.13
C ASP A 219 -13.54 -11.02 -17.23
N LYS A 220 -14.20 -11.74 -16.33
CA LYS A 220 -14.15 -13.22 -16.28
C LYS A 220 -14.81 -13.89 -17.48
N LYS A 221 -15.73 -13.18 -18.17
CA LYS A 221 -16.54 -13.69 -19.28
C LYS A 221 -15.79 -13.63 -20.62
N THR A 222 -15.06 -12.55 -20.88
CA THR A 222 -14.22 -12.40 -22.09
C THR A 222 -12.73 -12.67 -21.86
N LYS A 223 -12.33 -12.89 -20.60
CA LYS A 223 -10.94 -13.09 -20.14
C LYS A 223 -9.98 -11.93 -20.41
N GLN A 224 -10.50 -10.71 -20.54
CA GLN A 224 -9.72 -9.49 -20.81
C GLN A 224 -9.55 -8.60 -19.58
N ILE A 225 -8.49 -7.80 -19.55
CA ILE A 225 -8.39 -6.66 -18.64
C ILE A 225 -9.24 -5.52 -19.24
N VAL A 226 -10.25 -5.07 -18.49
CA VAL A 226 -11.08 -3.92 -18.87
C VAL A 226 -10.24 -2.65 -18.75
N SER A 227 -9.78 -2.34 -17.54
CA SER A 227 -8.89 -1.22 -17.27
C SER A 227 -7.87 -1.56 -16.17
N ASN A 228 -6.70 -0.92 -16.24
CA ASN A 228 -5.75 -0.83 -15.13
C ASN A 228 -5.51 0.61 -14.65
N GLU A 229 -6.38 1.56 -15.03
CA GLU A 229 -6.36 2.94 -14.52
C GLU A 229 -7.32 3.14 -13.35
N SER A 230 -6.75 3.49 -12.20
CA SER A 230 -7.47 3.80 -10.96
C SER A 230 -8.54 4.89 -11.09
N SER A 231 -8.28 5.99 -11.83
CA SER A 231 -9.24 7.10 -11.94
C SER A 231 -10.43 6.79 -12.86
N GLU A 232 -10.27 5.86 -13.79
CA GLU A 232 -11.37 5.42 -14.66
C GLU A 232 -12.20 4.34 -13.97
N ILE A 233 -11.56 3.37 -13.30
CA ILE A 233 -12.26 2.29 -12.59
C ILE A 233 -13.20 2.85 -11.51
N ILE A 234 -12.78 3.90 -10.76
CA ILE A 234 -13.69 4.55 -9.81
C ILE A 234 -14.88 5.21 -10.52
N ARG A 235 -14.67 5.93 -11.64
CA ARG A 235 -15.77 6.57 -12.39
C ARG A 235 -16.75 5.55 -13.00
N MET A 236 -16.27 4.37 -13.44
CA MET A 236 -17.15 3.25 -13.83
C MET A 236 -18.03 2.78 -12.67
N PHE A 237 -17.53 2.81 -11.43
CA PHE A 237 -18.27 2.36 -10.25
C PHE A 237 -19.32 3.38 -9.77
N TYR A 238 -19.29 4.65 -10.21
CA TYR A 238 -20.23 5.67 -9.73
C TYR A 238 -21.67 5.41 -10.17
N HIS A 239 -21.90 5.06 -11.44
CA HIS A 239 -23.25 4.95 -12.00
C HIS A 239 -23.51 3.77 -12.93
N GLU A 240 -22.48 3.20 -13.57
CA GLU A 240 -22.71 2.16 -14.59
C GLU A 240 -23.31 0.88 -13.99
N PHE A 241 -23.21 0.68 -12.67
CA PHE A 241 -23.82 -0.42 -11.93
C PHE A 241 -25.13 -0.05 -11.19
N ASP A 242 -25.63 1.20 -11.26
CA ASP A 242 -26.81 1.62 -10.48
C ASP A 242 -28.06 0.78 -10.77
N GLY A 243 -28.20 0.23 -11.99
CA GLY A 243 -29.28 -0.71 -12.33
C GLY A 243 -29.29 -2.03 -11.53
N LEU A 244 -28.25 -2.32 -10.74
CA LEU A 244 -28.10 -3.52 -9.91
C LEU A 244 -28.03 -3.22 -8.40
N LEU A 245 -28.17 -1.96 -7.97
CA LEU A 245 -27.94 -1.50 -6.60
C LEU A 245 -29.21 -1.13 -5.83
N ASP A 246 -29.18 -1.21 -4.50
CA ASP A 246 -30.17 -0.58 -3.61
C ASP A 246 -30.14 0.95 -3.76
N ASP A 247 -31.29 1.62 -3.60
CA ASP A 247 -31.41 3.09 -3.76
C ASP A 247 -30.46 3.87 -2.83
N LYS A 248 -30.21 3.37 -1.60
CA LYS A 248 -29.22 3.94 -0.66
C LYS A 248 -27.81 4.08 -1.25
N TYR A 249 -27.43 3.24 -2.20
CA TYR A 249 -26.13 3.32 -2.88
C TYR A 249 -26.20 4.09 -4.20
N LYS A 250 -27.36 4.09 -4.89
CA LYS A 250 -27.60 4.97 -6.04
C LYS A 250 -27.44 6.44 -5.67
N CYS A 251 -27.94 6.83 -4.50
CA CYS A 251 -27.85 8.20 -3.97
C CYS A 251 -26.43 8.65 -3.55
N VAL A 252 -25.41 7.78 -3.60
CA VAL A 252 -24.01 8.16 -3.32
C VAL A 252 -23.38 8.70 -4.60
N ASP A 253 -23.47 10.02 -4.76
CA ASP A 253 -22.85 10.79 -5.84
C ASP A 253 -21.44 11.25 -5.43
N LEU A 254 -20.42 10.75 -6.14
CA LEU A 254 -18.99 11.04 -5.87
C LEU A 254 -18.40 12.08 -6.85
N LEU A 255 -19.18 12.51 -7.85
CA LEU A 255 -18.81 13.53 -8.84
C LEU A 255 -20.02 14.43 -9.17
N PRO A 256 -20.56 15.20 -8.22
CA PRO A 256 -21.78 15.97 -8.48
C PRO A 256 -21.56 17.00 -9.58
N ALA A 257 -22.48 17.07 -10.54
CA ALA A 257 -22.35 17.92 -11.74
C ALA A 257 -22.16 19.43 -11.44
N ALA A 258 -22.58 19.89 -10.25
CA ALA A 258 -22.33 21.25 -9.78
C ALA A 258 -20.88 21.51 -9.32
N LEU A 259 -20.13 20.45 -9.00
CA LEU A 259 -18.76 20.47 -8.49
C LEU A 259 -17.74 19.84 -9.46
N GLU A 260 -18.17 19.14 -10.51
CA GLU A 260 -17.33 18.39 -11.46
C GLU A 260 -16.06 19.14 -11.90
N LYS A 261 -16.19 20.43 -12.27
CA LYS A 261 -15.06 21.27 -12.71
C LYS A 261 -14.07 21.58 -11.59
N ASP A 262 -14.54 21.85 -10.38
CA ASP A 262 -13.70 22.12 -9.22
C ASP A 262 -13.04 20.83 -8.73
N ILE A 263 -13.74 19.69 -8.83
CA ILE A 263 -13.23 18.35 -8.56
C ILE A 263 -12.12 17.97 -9.55
N ASP A 264 -12.30 18.16 -10.85
CA ASP A 264 -11.27 17.89 -11.85
C ASP A 264 -10.06 18.82 -11.69
N ALA A 265 -10.29 20.12 -11.52
CA ALA A 265 -9.22 21.10 -11.27
C ALA A 265 -8.46 20.83 -9.96
N ALA A 266 -9.12 20.37 -8.90
CA ALA A 266 -8.46 19.92 -7.68
C ALA A 266 -7.63 18.65 -7.92
N ASN A 267 -8.22 17.68 -8.62
CA ASN A 267 -7.62 16.38 -8.87
C ASN A 267 -6.38 16.40 -9.78
N GLU A 268 -6.25 17.39 -10.65
CA GLU A 268 -5.07 17.57 -11.51
C GLU A 268 -3.81 17.86 -10.68
N TRP A 269 -3.81 18.95 -9.89
CA TRP A 269 -2.63 19.29 -9.08
C TRP A 269 -2.46 18.36 -7.87
N ILE A 270 -3.56 17.91 -7.22
CA ILE A 270 -3.47 16.90 -6.16
C ILE A 270 -2.86 15.60 -6.69
N TYR A 271 -3.15 15.20 -7.94
CA TYR A 271 -2.45 14.08 -8.57
C TYR A 271 -0.96 14.40 -8.75
N ASP A 272 -0.61 15.48 -9.45
CA ASP A 272 0.78 15.69 -9.88
C ASP A 272 1.75 16.02 -8.73
N THR A 273 1.31 16.85 -7.77
CA THR A 273 2.15 17.39 -6.70
C THR A 273 2.02 16.64 -5.37
N VAL A 274 0.90 15.92 -5.13
CA VAL A 274 0.68 15.19 -3.87
C VAL A 274 0.68 13.68 -4.09
N ASN A 275 -0.31 13.12 -4.80
CA ASN A 275 -0.45 11.66 -4.98
C ASN A 275 0.76 11.05 -5.73
N ASN A 276 1.24 11.74 -6.76
CA ASN A 276 2.43 11.38 -7.52
C ASN A 276 3.68 12.06 -6.94
N GLY A 277 3.56 13.26 -6.37
CA GLY A 277 4.69 14.02 -5.81
C GLY A 277 5.46 13.31 -4.70
N VAL A 278 4.78 12.56 -3.82
CA VAL A 278 5.47 11.71 -2.83
C VAL A 278 6.37 10.65 -3.47
N TYR A 279 5.97 10.09 -4.63
CA TYR A 279 6.80 9.17 -5.40
C TYR A 279 7.91 9.89 -6.17
N LYS A 280 7.66 11.11 -6.68
CA LYS A 280 8.71 11.95 -7.29
C LYS A 280 9.84 12.24 -6.29
N CYS A 281 9.50 12.59 -5.06
CA CYS A 281 10.47 12.75 -3.96
C CYS A 281 11.18 11.43 -3.64
N GLY A 282 10.42 10.36 -3.41
CA GLY A 282 10.95 9.10 -2.89
C GLY A 282 11.82 8.30 -3.87
N PHE A 283 11.55 8.41 -5.17
CA PHE A 283 12.31 7.74 -6.22
C PHE A 283 13.34 8.64 -6.92
N ALA A 284 13.48 9.92 -6.52
CA ALA A 284 14.54 10.78 -7.04
C ALA A 284 15.93 10.20 -6.77
N THR A 285 16.77 10.13 -7.80
CA THR A 285 18.17 9.64 -7.70
C THR A 285 19.22 10.76 -7.64
N THR A 286 18.79 12.02 -7.81
CA THR A 286 19.62 13.23 -7.67
C THR A 286 19.01 14.17 -6.63
N GLN A 287 19.85 14.99 -5.98
CA GLN A 287 19.39 15.98 -5.00
C GLN A 287 18.47 17.03 -5.66
N GLU A 288 18.80 17.46 -6.89
CA GLU A 288 18.01 18.43 -7.66
C GLU A 288 16.60 17.91 -7.97
N ALA A 289 16.45 16.66 -8.43
CA ALA A 289 15.14 16.06 -8.69
C ALA A 289 14.31 15.89 -7.40
N TYR A 290 14.96 15.64 -6.27
CA TYR A 290 14.32 15.63 -4.95
C TYR A 290 13.84 17.02 -4.54
N GLU A 291 14.70 18.05 -4.59
CA GLU A 291 14.37 19.43 -4.19
C GLU A 291 13.28 20.07 -5.06
N LYS A 292 13.31 19.77 -6.37
CA LYS A 292 12.28 20.12 -7.35
C LYS A 292 10.93 19.45 -7.07
N SER A 293 10.91 18.33 -6.36
CA SER A 293 9.70 17.55 -6.04
C SER A 293 9.15 17.82 -4.64
N ILE A 294 10.02 18.00 -3.65
CA ILE A 294 9.65 18.22 -2.24
C ILE A 294 8.97 19.58 -2.03
N THR A 295 9.42 20.61 -2.76
CA THR A 295 8.91 21.97 -2.59
C THR A 295 7.45 22.08 -3.08
N PRO A 296 7.09 21.65 -4.30
CA PRO A 296 5.68 21.63 -4.74
C PRO A 296 4.78 20.73 -3.90
N LEU A 297 5.31 19.61 -3.38
CA LEU A 297 4.56 18.73 -2.46
C LEU A 297 4.13 19.49 -1.21
N PHE A 298 5.06 20.12 -0.50
CA PHE A 298 4.74 20.81 0.75
C PHE A 298 3.94 22.09 0.53
N SER A 299 4.19 22.87 -0.54
CA SER A 299 3.31 23.99 -0.91
C SER A 299 1.88 23.54 -1.23
N SER A 300 1.70 22.32 -1.74
CA SER A 300 0.37 21.76 -2.04
C SER A 300 -0.33 21.21 -0.80
N LEU A 301 0.42 20.63 0.16
CA LEU A 301 -0.11 20.29 1.48
C LEU A 301 -0.52 21.55 2.26
N ASP A 302 0.27 22.62 2.19
CA ASP A 302 -0.05 23.93 2.81
C ASP A 302 -1.36 24.52 2.23
N ARG A 303 -1.57 24.40 0.91
CA ARG A 303 -2.83 24.77 0.24
C ARG A 303 -4.02 23.90 0.68
N ILE A 304 -3.83 22.60 0.88
CA ILE A 304 -4.87 21.68 1.36
C ILE A 304 -5.25 22.01 2.81
N GLU A 305 -4.27 22.31 3.67
CA GLU A 305 -4.50 22.71 5.05
C GLU A 305 -5.28 24.03 5.14
N GLU A 306 -4.90 25.07 4.36
CA GLU A 306 -5.67 26.33 4.33
C GLU A 306 -7.12 26.09 3.89
N HIS A 307 -7.32 25.29 2.84
CA HIS A 307 -8.65 24.95 2.33
C HIS A 307 -9.49 24.22 3.38
N LEU A 308 -8.99 23.13 3.96
CA LEU A 308 -9.69 22.33 4.98
C LEU A 308 -9.83 23.07 6.33
N ALA A 309 -9.00 24.07 6.62
CA ALA A 309 -9.19 24.95 7.78
C ALA A 309 -10.33 25.95 7.53
N LYS A 310 -10.47 26.44 6.29
CA LYS A 310 -11.43 27.48 5.89
C LYS A 310 -12.84 26.96 5.58
N THR A 311 -12.97 25.75 5.02
CA THR A 311 -14.28 25.18 4.62
C THR A 311 -14.95 24.34 5.71
N TYR A 312 -14.21 23.98 6.77
CA TYR A 312 -14.68 23.06 7.79
C TYR A 312 -15.76 23.63 8.70
N THR A 313 -16.87 22.92 8.77
CA THR A 313 -17.86 23.00 9.86
C THR A 313 -18.27 21.57 10.23
N PRO A 314 -18.95 21.34 11.37
CA PRO A 314 -19.51 20.02 11.69
C PRO A 314 -20.48 19.48 10.64
N SER A 315 -21.07 20.34 9.81
CA SER A 315 -21.93 19.98 8.66
C SER A 315 -21.20 20.01 7.31
N THR A 316 -19.92 20.37 7.27
CA THR A 316 -19.06 20.34 6.08
C THR A 316 -17.68 19.74 6.41
N PRO A 317 -17.60 18.42 6.70
CA PRO A 317 -16.36 17.78 7.14
C PRO A 317 -15.45 17.31 6.00
N TYR A 318 -15.91 17.33 4.75
CA TYR A 318 -15.19 16.81 3.56
C TYR A 318 -14.65 17.94 2.67
N TYR A 319 -13.79 17.60 1.71
CA TYR A 319 -13.02 18.56 0.93
C TYR A 319 -13.89 19.60 0.19
N PHE A 320 -15.03 19.18 -0.38
CA PHE A 320 -15.99 20.07 -1.04
C PHE A 320 -17.31 20.26 -0.26
N GLY A 321 -17.32 19.99 1.05
CA GLY A 321 -18.43 20.36 1.92
C GLY A 321 -19.04 19.18 2.68
N LYS A 322 -20.36 18.99 2.50
CA LYS A 322 -21.18 18.08 3.32
C LYS A 322 -21.17 16.61 2.86
N ASP A 323 -20.82 16.34 1.60
CA ASP A 323 -20.82 15.01 0.97
C ASP A 323 -19.40 14.61 0.56
N ILE A 324 -19.14 13.29 0.48
CA ILE A 324 -17.83 12.73 0.07
C ILE A 324 -17.67 12.83 -1.44
N THR A 325 -16.55 13.37 -1.91
CA THR A 325 -16.24 13.45 -3.36
C THR A 325 -15.09 12.52 -3.75
N GLU A 326 -14.87 12.32 -5.05
CA GLU A 326 -13.68 11.58 -5.51
C GLU A 326 -12.36 12.24 -5.12
N VAL A 327 -12.33 13.55 -4.81
CA VAL A 327 -11.13 14.21 -4.25
C VAL A 327 -10.80 13.65 -2.88
N ASP A 328 -11.80 13.47 -2.01
CA ASP A 328 -11.58 12.91 -0.67
C ASP A 328 -10.96 11.51 -0.75
N ILE A 329 -11.50 10.65 -1.63
CA ILE A 329 -10.99 9.30 -1.90
C ILE A 329 -9.56 9.36 -2.47
N ARG A 330 -9.33 10.18 -3.49
CA ARG A 330 -8.04 10.28 -4.19
C ARG A 330 -6.93 10.85 -3.31
N LEU A 331 -7.26 11.82 -2.45
CA LEU A 331 -6.35 12.43 -1.48
C LEU A 331 -6.09 11.49 -0.28
N PHE A 332 -7.13 10.91 0.33
CA PHE A 332 -7.03 10.09 1.54
C PHE A 332 -6.03 8.95 1.38
N THR A 333 -6.10 8.25 0.25
CA THR A 333 -5.19 7.14 -0.06
C THR A 333 -3.72 7.53 -0.03
N THR A 334 -3.39 8.81 -0.25
CA THR A 334 -2.03 9.35 -0.07
C THR A 334 -1.77 9.74 1.38
N ILE A 335 -2.64 10.55 1.99
CA ILE A 335 -2.42 11.11 3.34
C ILE A 335 -2.35 10.01 4.41
N ILE A 336 -3.18 8.96 4.33
CA ILE A 336 -3.14 7.80 5.27
C ILE A 336 -1.84 6.99 5.21
N ARG A 337 -0.99 7.22 4.19
CA ARG A 337 0.34 6.59 4.01
C ARG A 337 1.48 7.57 4.30
N PHE A 338 1.19 8.83 4.64
CA PHE A 338 2.19 9.89 4.75
C PHE A 338 3.12 9.66 5.96
N ASP A 339 2.59 9.72 7.18
CA ASP A 339 3.38 9.47 8.38
C ASP A 339 3.88 8.01 8.48
N PRO A 340 3.07 6.97 8.18
CA PRO A 340 3.50 5.57 8.30
C PRO A 340 4.57 5.14 7.29
N VAL A 341 4.75 5.87 6.19
CA VAL A 341 5.70 5.52 5.13
C VAL A 341 6.45 6.74 4.59
N TYR A 342 5.75 7.69 3.96
CA TYR A 342 6.40 8.67 3.07
C TYR A 342 7.40 9.59 3.79
N VAL A 343 7.09 10.03 5.02
CA VAL A 343 7.97 10.88 5.83
C VAL A 343 9.38 10.29 5.93
N GLN A 344 9.51 9.01 6.28
CA GLN A 344 10.81 8.34 6.43
C GLN A 344 11.31 7.74 5.12
N HIS A 345 10.47 6.95 4.45
CA HIS A 345 10.89 6.11 3.32
C HIS A 345 11.05 6.91 2.02
N PHE A 346 10.16 7.88 1.77
CA PHE A 346 10.25 8.81 0.63
C PHE A 346 10.87 10.16 1.01
N LYS A 347 11.38 10.30 2.24
CA LYS A 347 12.00 11.52 2.79
C LYS A 347 11.07 12.75 2.76
N THR A 348 9.75 12.57 2.76
CA THR A 348 8.81 13.70 2.71
C THR A 348 8.66 14.33 4.10
N ASN A 349 9.74 14.95 4.61
CA ASN A 349 9.97 15.16 6.04
C ASN A 349 10.10 16.63 6.49
N ILE A 350 9.68 17.62 5.69
CA ILE A 350 9.63 19.03 6.12
C ILE A 350 8.68 19.19 7.33
N ARG A 351 7.59 18.42 7.37
CA ARG A 351 6.72 18.15 8.52
C ARG A 351 5.91 16.87 8.27
N ASP A 352 5.37 16.25 9.32
CA ASP A 352 4.40 15.15 9.20
C ASP A 352 2.96 15.68 9.23
N ILE A 353 1.96 14.82 9.02
CA ILE A 353 0.54 15.22 9.07
C ILE A 353 0.10 15.49 10.51
N ARG A 354 0.37 14.54 11.42
CA ARG A 354 -0.13 14.57 12.82
C ARG A 354 0.35 15.75 13.66
N SER A 355 1.50 16.35 13.35
CA SER A 355 2.04 17.54 14.04
C SER A 355 2.05 18.79 13.15
N GLY A 356 2.19 18.62 11.83
CA GLY A 356 2.33 19.74 10.90
C GLY A 356 1.02 20.30 10.33
N TYR A 357 -0.06 19.51 10.33
CA TYR A 357 -1.28 19.83 9.56
C TYR A 357 -2.58 19.52 10.33
N PRO A 358 -3.03 20.39 11.26
CA PRO A 358 -4.20 20.16 12.09
C PRO A 358 -5.53 19.91 11.35
N ALA A 359 -5.79 20.59 10.23
CA ALA A 359 -7.00 20.40 9.43
C ALA A 359 -6.94 19.11 8.60
N ILE A 360 -5.79 18.80 7.98
CA ILE A 360 -5.59 17.51 7.31
C ILE A 360 -5.68 16.36 8.35
N HIS A 361 -5.08 16.49 9.53
CA HIS A 361 -5.12 15.48 10.58
C HIS A 361 -6.54 15.25 11.13
N ARG A 362 -7.36 16.31 11.24
CA ARG A 362 -8.79 16.21 11.60
C ARG A 362 -9.59 15.49 10.52
N TRP A 363 -9.50 15.92 9.27
CA TRP A 363 -10.20 15.33 8.12
C TRP A 363 -9.80 13.86 7.90
N LEU A 364 -8.51 13.53 8.02
CA LEU A 364 -7.97 12.17 7.91
C LEU A 364 -8.58 11.22 8.95
N ARG A 365 -8.62 11.65 10.22
CA ARG A 365 -9.19 10.86 11.32
C ARG A 365 -10.70 10.72 11.21
N HIS A 366 -11.41 11.76 10.75
CA HIS A 366 -12.84 11.66 10.48
C HIS A 366 -13.12 10.59 9.42
N LEU A 367 -12.47 10.66 8.24
CA LEU A 367 -12.63 9.66 7.20
C LEU A 367 -12.28 8.24 7.70
N TYR A 368 -11.12 8.06 8.34
CA TYR A 368 -10.68 6.74 8.77
C TYR A 368 -11.57 6.11 9.86
N TRP A 369 -11.95 6.88 10.90
CA TRP A 369 -12.66 6.34 12.06
C TRP A 369 -14.19 6.35 11.93
N ASP A 370 -14.78 7.32 11.22
CA ASP A 370 -16.23 7.48 11.14
C ASP A 370 -16.84 6.89 9.87
N ILE A 371 -16.05 6.64 8.81
CA ILE A 371 -16.52 6.13 7.52
C ILE A 371 -15.93 4.72 7.26
N PRO A 372 -16.69 3.63 7.48
CA PRO A 372 -16.20 2.24 7.33
C PRO A 372 -15.52 1.92 5.99
N ALA A 373 -15.91 2.60 4.91
CA ALA A 373 -15.32 2.44 3.58
C ALA A 373 -13.86 2.90 3.47
N PHE A 374 -13.34 3.68 4.42
CA PHE A 374 -11.99 4.22 4.45
C PHE A 374 -11.12 3.52 5.52
N GLY A 375 -11.69 3.28 6.70
CA GLY A 375 -11.02 2.58 7.80
C GLY A 375 -10.76 1.11 7.51
N GLU A 376 -11.81 0.34 7.21
CA GLU A 376 -11.73 -1.13 7.10
C GLU A 376 -10.90 -1.61 5.89
N THR A 377 -10.78 -0.77 4.86
CA THR A 377 -9.91 -1.03 3.70
C THR A 377 -8.44 -0.69 3.94
N THR A 378 -8.07 -0.08 5.06
CA THR A 378 -6.70 0.36 5.36
C THR A 378 -5.93 -0.69 6.17
N GLN A 379 -5.07 -1.47 5.49
CA GLN A 379 -4.18 -2.44 6.15
C GLN A 379 -2.76 -1.87 6.33
N PHE A 380 -2.47 -1.29 7.50
CA PHE A 380 -1.17 -0.67 7.80
C PHE A 380 0.03 -1.63 7.69
N GLU A 381 -0.14 -2.92 8.01
CA GLU A 381 0.91 -3.92 7.80
C GLU A 381 1.29 -4.03 6.31
N HIS A 382 0.31 -4.17 5.41
CA HIS A 382 0.56 -4.24 3.97
C HIS A 382 1.25 -2.98 3.47
N ILE A 383 0.75 -1.81 3.87
CA ILE A 383 1.32 -0.50 3.56
C ILE A 383 2.79 -0.45 3.97
N ARG A 384 3.09 -0.67 5.25
CA ARG A 384 4.45 -0.50 5.78
C ARG A 384 5.42 -1.55 5.26
N LYS A 385 5.02 -2.83 5.23
CA LYS A 385 5.87 -3.92 4.72
C LYS A 385 6.10 -3.80 3.21
N HIS A 386 5.10 -3.44 2.40
CA HIS A 386 5.28 -3.27 0.95
C HIS A 386 6.38 -2.27 0.62
N TYR A 387 6.24 -1.01 1.03
CA TYR A 387 7.17 0.04 0.63
C TYR A 387 8.57 -0.24 1.17
N THR A 388 8.67 -0.58 2.46
CA THR A 388 9.98 -0.77 3.10
C THR A 388 10.72 -2.02 2.65
N LYS A 389 10.04 -3.08 2.18
CA LYS A 389 10.69 -4.33 1.75
C LYS A 389 10.78 -4.52 0.24
N SER A 390 9.88 -3.92 -0.55
CA SER A 390 9.88 -4.05 -2.02
C SER A 390 10.79 -3.02 -2.69
N HIS A 391 11.01 -1.85 -2.07
CA HIS A 391 11.88 -0.79 -2.62
C HIS A 391 13.33 -0.95 -2.14
N GLY A 392 13.99 -2.06 -2.51
CA GLY A 392 15.39 -2.32 -2.18
C GLY A 392 16.36 -1.22 -2.63
N GLN A 393 16.04 -0.48 -3.70
CA GLN A 393 16.80 0.70 -4.15
C GLN A 393 16.79 1.88 -3.17
N ILE A 394 15.79 1.95 -2.26
CA ILE A 394 15.67 2.96 -1.20
C ILE A 394 16.16 2.41 0.13
N ASN A 395 15.80 1.15 0.44
CA ASN A 395 16.03 0.49 1.72
C ASN A 395 16.68 -0.89 1.51
N PRO A 396 18.01 -0.97 1.29
CA PRO A 396 18.68 -2.20 0.86
C PRO A 396 18.51 -3.39 1.81
N PHE A 397 18.36 -3.15 3.11
CA PHE A 397 18.18 -4.19 4.13
C PHE A 397 16.71 -4.57 4.38
N GLY A 398 15.75 -3.91 3.72
CA GLY A 398 14.32 -4.21 3.88
C GLY A 398 13.80 -4.03 5.32
N ILE A 399 14.43 -3.17 6.14
CA ILE A 399 14.03 -2.95 7.52
C ILE A 399 12.78 -2.07 7.54
N THR A 400 11.69 -2.57 8.13
CA THR A 400 10.45 -1.81 8.32
C THR A 400 10.55 -1.04 9.64
N PRO A 401 10.46 0.31 9.67
CA PRO A 401 10.45 1.07 10.92
C PRO A 401 9.26 0.68 11.81
N VAL A 402 9.46 0.72 13.12
CA VAL A 402 8.40 0.41 14.12
C VAL A 402 7.46 1.60 14.35
N GLY A 403 7.97 2.83 14.22
CA GLY A 403 7.16 4.05 14.27
C GLY A 403 6.64 4.50 12.90
N PRO A 404 5.81 5.57 12.87
CA PRO A 404 5.24 6.26 14.02
C PRO A 404 4.22 5.38 14.76
N LEU A 405 3.98 5.66 16.04
CA LEU A 405 2.98 4.95 16.86
C LEU A 405 2.00 5.96 17.48
N PRO A 406 0.68 5.69 17.44
CA PRO A 406 0.02 4.70 16.59
C PRO A 406 0.16 5.03 15.10
N ASP A 407 -0.18 4.10 14.19
CA ASP A 407 -0.18 4.35 12.74
C ASP A 407 -1.08 5.55 12.38
N ILE A 408 -2.30 5.61 12.94
CA ILE A 408 -3.18 6.77 12.97
C ILE A 408 -3.65 7.02 14.42
N MET A 409 -3.75 8.29 14.82
CA MET A 409 -4.18 8.69 16.17
C MET A 409 -5.69 8.64 16.34
N GLN A 410 -6.17 8.54 17.58
CA GLN A 410 -7.61 8.64 17.88
C GLN A 410 -8.14 10.05 17.61
N LYS A 411 -9.47 10.17 17.47
CA LYS A 411 -10.16 11.43 17.12
C LYS A 411 -9.98 12.55 18.16
N ASP A 412 -9.77 12.19 19.41
CA ASP A 412 -9.58 13.05 20.58
C ASP A 412 -8.11 13.15 21.04
N GLU A 413 -7.21 12.36 20.44
CA GLU A 413 -5.77 12.40 20.72
C GLU A 413 -5.03 13.34 19.76
N GLU A 414 -4.19 14.21 20.32
CA GLU A 414 -3.18 14.96 19.55
C GLU A 414 -1.76 14.59 20.00
N VAL A 415 -0.77 14.82 19.15
CA VAL A 415 0.65 14.65 19.52
C VAL A 415 1.04 15.64 20.62
N ASN A 416 1.94 15.23 21.52
CA ASN A 416 2.38 16.09 22.62
C ASN A 416 3.10 17.38 22.17
N ALA A 417 3.55 17.45 20.91
CA ALA A 417 4.16 18.65 20.34
C ALA A 417 3.16 19.76 19.94
N VAL A 418 1.86 19.46 19.81
CA VAL A 418 0.83 20.46 19.46
C VAL A 418 -0.15 20.76 20.60
N LYS A 419 -0.01 20.07 21.74
CA LYS A 419 -0.72 20.40 22.99
C LYS A 419 -0.14 21.70 23.55
N LYS A 420 -1.01 22.68 23.78
CA LYS A 420 -0.69 24.00 24.35
C LYS A 420 -0.83 23.99 25.88
#